data_AF-A0A7J8KEY6-F1
#
_entry.id   AF-A0A7J8KEY6-F1
#
_cell.length_a   1.000
_cell.length_b   1.000
_cell.length_c   1.000
_cell.angle_alpha   90.00
_cell.angle_beta   90.00
_cell.angle_gamma   90.00
#
_symmetry.space_group_name_H-M   'P 1'
#
loop_
_entity.id
_entity.type
_entity.pdbx_description
1 polymer ?
#
loop_
_entity_poly.entity_id
_entity_poly.type
_entity_poly.pdbx_seq_one_letter_code
_entity_poly.pdbx_strand_id
1 'polypeptide(L)'
;MDNKGLSMKGSLLLLLLLVSNLLLCKSVDSLPICAGGAVNCQVSLRDLFERAVILSHYIHNLSSEMFNEFDKRYAQGRGFITKTINSCHTSSLSTPEDKEQAQQIKVHPGVKENEVYSVWSGLPSLQMADEDTRLFAFYNLLHCLRRDSHKIDNYLKLLKCRIIYNNNC
;
A
#
# COMPACT_ATOMS: atom_id res chain seq x y z
N MET A 1 -42.17 -4.65 -4.42
CA MET A 1 -41.21 -5.77 -4.32
C MET A 1 -39.82 -5.15 -4.36
N ASP A 2 -39.39 -4.73 -3.18
CA ASP A 2 -38.23 -3.87 -2.98
C ASP A 2 -36.98 -4.71 -2.77
N ASN A 3 -36.06 -4.63 -3.73
CA ASN A 3 -34.77 -5.34 -3.68
C ASN A 3 -33.63 -4.38 -3.25
N LYS A 4 -33.87 -3.58 -2.21
CA LYS A 4 -32.88 -2.62 -1.64
C LYS A 4 -32.07 -3.19 -0.46
N GLY A 5 -32.36 -4.41 -0.02
CA GLY A 5 -31.74 -5.01 1.18
C GLY A 5 -30.36 -5.65 1.00
N LEU A 6 -29.87 -5.83 -0.24
CA LEU A 6 -28.66 -6.62 -0.52
C LEU A 6 -27.37 -5.78 -0.60
N SER A 7 -27.44 -4.47 -0.88
CA SER A 7 -26.25 -3.61 -1.09
C SER A 7 -25.56 -3.18 0.23
N MET A 8 -26.35 -2.91 1.27
CA MET A 8 -25.83 -2.39 2.55
C MET A 8 -24.98 -3.42 3.32
N LYS A 9 -25.37 -4.69 3.28
CA LYS A 9 -24.69 -5.76 4.03
C LYS A 9 -23.31 -6.08 3.47
N GLY A 10 -23.16 -6.04 2.14
CA GLY A 10 -21.86 -6.26 1.48
C GLY A 10 -20.86 -5.14 1.73
N SER A 11 -21.32 -3.88 1.68
CA SER A 11 -20.48 -2.71 1.96
C SER A 11 -20.04 -2.65 3.44
N LEU A 12 -20.92 -3.01 4.37
CA LEU A 12 -20.60 -3.07 5.80
C LEU A 12 -19.60 -4.19 6.12
N LEU A 13 -19.76 -5.38 5.54
CA LEU A 13 -18.79 -6.48 5.70
C LEU A 13 -17.41 -6.10 5.15
N LEU A 14 -17.36 -5.43 3.99
CA LEU A 14 -16.12 -4.97 3.38
C LEU A 14 -15.42 -3.92 4.25
N LEU A 15 -16.18 -2.97 4.81
CA LEU A 15 -15.67 -1.98 5.77
C LEU A 15 -15.13 -2.67 7.03
N LEU A 16 -15.86 -3.64 7.58
CA LEU A 16 -15.44 -4.39 8.77
C LEU A 16 -14.15 -5.18 8.51
N LEU A 17 -14.03 -5.85 7.34
CA LEU A 17 -12.82 -6.54 6.93
C LEU A 17 -11.63 -5.57 6.78
N LEU A 18 -11.81 -4.44 6.09
CA LEU A 18 -10.74 -3.47 5.88
C LEU A 18 -10.30 -2.79 7.18
N VAL A 19 -11.24 -2.37 8.03
CA VAL A 19 -10.93 -1.75 9.33
C VAL A 19 -10.27 -2.77 10.26
N SER A 20 -10.68 -4.03 10.24
CA SER A 20 -10.04 -5.08 11.04
C SER A 20 -8.60 -5.33 10.58
N ASN A 21 -8.32 -5.35 9.28
CA ASN A 21 -6.96 -5.46 8.75
C ASN A 21 -6.09 -4.23 9.08
N LEU A 22 -6.65 -3.02 9.02
CA LEU A 22 -5.94 -1.80 9.42
C LEU A 22 -5.63 -1.78 10.92
N LEU A 23 -6.53 -2.31 11.77
CA LEU A 23 -6.32 -2.43 13.21
C LEU A 23 -5.32 -3.54 13.57
N LEU A 24 -5.29 -4.64 12.81
CA LEU A 24 -4.30 -5.71 12.99
C LEU A 24 -2.86 -5.22 12.77
N CYS A 25 -2.65 -4.23 11.90
CA CYS A 25 -1.34 -3.61 11.70
C CYS A 25 -0.78 -2.86 12.94
N LYS A 26 -1.60 -2.52 13.95
CA LYS A 26 -1.13 -1.87 15.18
C LYS A 26 -0.39 -2.81 16.14
N SER A 27 -0.51 -4.13 15.95
CA SER A 27 -0.01 -5.15 16.91
C SER A 27 0.69 -6.31 16.20
N VAL A 28 1.47 -6.01 15.16
CA VAL A 28 2.22 -7.05 14.43
C VAL A 28 3.58 -7.21 15.07
N ASP A 29 3.76 -8.25 15.89
CA ASP A 29 5.08 -8.69 16.29
C ASP A 29 5.78 -9.32 15.09
N SER A 30 6.96 -8.80 14.74
CA SER A 30 7.76 -9.39 13.67
C SER A 30 8.24 -10.77 14.12
N LEU A 31 7.89 -11.80 13.34
CA LEU A 31 8.41 -13.14 13.58
C LEU A 31 9.94 -13.08 13.40
N PRO A 32 10.73 -13.61 14.36
CA PRO A 32 12.18 -13.56 14.24
C PRO A 32 12.62 -14.29 12.96
N ILE A 33 13.44 -13.62 12.15
CA ILE A 33 13.97 -14.17 10.89
C ILE A 33 14.79 -15.45 11.14
N CYS A 34 15.33 -15.61 12.36
CA CYS A 34 16.04 -16.80 12.81
C CYS A 34 15.25 -17.54 13.90
N ALA A 35 15.03 -18.84 13.69
CA ALA A 35 14.46 -19.72 14.70
C ALA A 35 15.52 -20.08 15.78
N GLY A 36 15.11 -20.06 17.05
CA GLY A 36 15.80 -20.82 18.10
C GLY A 36 17.10 -20.25 18.68
N GLY A 37 17.24 -18.94 18.83
CA GLY A 37 18.33 -18.38 19.66
C GLY A 37 19.75 -18.62 19.14
N ALA A 38 19.92 -18.72 17.81
CA ALA A 38 21.24 -18.88 17.19
C ALA A 38 22.14 -17.67 17.54
N VAL A 39 23.18 -17.95 18.33
CA VAL A 39 24.12 -16.97 18.91
C VAL A 39 24.83 -16.09 17.87
N ASN A 40 24.83 -16.51 16.59
CA ASN A 40 25.40 -15.77 15.45
C ASN A 40 24.42 -15.67 14.26
N CYS A 41 23.15 -15.31 14.51
CA CYS A 41 22.21 -14.99 13.44
C CYS A 41 22.64 -13.69 12.73
N GLN A 42 23.36 -13.83 11.61
CA GLN A 42 23.71 -12.72 10.74
C GLN A 42 22.94 -12.87 9.42
N VAL A 43 21.95 -12.01 9.22
CA VAL A 43 21.22 -11.93 7.95
C VAL A 43 21.99 -10.98 7.02
N SER A 44 22.31 -11.43 5.81
CA SER A 44 22.99 -10.56 4.85
C SER A 44 22.04 -9.48 4.34
N LEU A 45 22.59 -8.30 3.99
CA LEU A 45 21.80 -7.23 3.37
C LEU A 45 21.13 -7.69 2.07
N ARG A 46 21.78 -8.60 1.35
CA ARG A 46 21.22 -9.27 0.15
C ARG A 46 19.95 -10.03 0.51
N ASP A 47 19.97 -10.88 1.53
CA ASP A 47 18.80 -11.68 1.94
C ASP A 47 17.64 -10.81 2.44
N LEU A 48 17.95 -9.70 3.12
CA LEU A 48 16.94 -8.71 3.51
C LEU A 48 16.27 -8.08 2.30
N PHE A 49 17.05 -7.62 1.31
CA PHE A 49 16.49 -7.07 0.08
C PHE A 49 15.71 -8.09 -0.73
N GLU A 50 16.16 -9.36 -0.82
CA GLU A 50 15.40 -10.42 -1.50
C GLU A 50 14.02 -10.59 -0.87
N ARG A 51 13.96 -10.73 0.46
CA ARG A 51 12.69 -10.88 1.18
C ARG A 51 11.80 -9.64 1.04
N ALA A 52 12.38 -8.44 1.15
CA ALA A 52 11.65 -7.19 1.02
C ALA A 52 11.02 -7.05 -0.38
N VAL A 53 11.77 -7.36 -1.45
CA VAL A 53 11.27 -7.31 -2.83
C VAL A 53 10.19 -8.36 -3.09
N ILE A 54 10.34 -9.58 -2.56
CA ILE A 54 9.31 -10.62 -2.68
C ILE A 54 8.01 -10.16 -2.01
N LEU A 55 8.10 -9.62 -0.79
CA LEU A 55 6.94 -9.14 -0.05
C LEU A 55 6.28 -7.92 -0.72
N SER A 56 7.07 -6.95 -1.20
CA SER A 56 6.52 -5.77 -1.88
C SER A 56 5.80 -6.15 -3.17
N HIS A 57 6.38 -7.07 -3.94
CA HIS A 57 5.76 -7.57 -5.16
C HIS A 57 4.43 -8.28 -4.86
N TYR A 58 4.41 -9.12 -3.83
CA TYR A 58 3.20 -9.81 -3.41
C TYR A 58 2.11 -8.82 -2.94
N ILE A 59 2.46 -7.83 -2.13
CA ILE A 59 1.53 -6.79 -1.66
C ILE A 59 0.96 -5.99 -2.83
N HIS A 60 1.79 -5.62 -3.81
CA HIS A 60 1.34 -4.92 -5.01
C HIS A 60 0.37 -5.76 -5.84
N ASN A 61 0.65 -7.05 -6.04
CA ASN A 61 -0.22 -7.96 -6.78
C ASN A 61 -1.59 -8.07 -6.09
N LEU A 62 -1.61 -8.33 -4.78
CA LEU A 62 -2.87 -8.37 -4.00
C LEU A 62 -3.63 -7.05 -4.04
N SER A 63 -2.92 -5.92 -3.92
CA SER A 63 -3.54 -4.59 -4.00
C SER A 63 -4.18 -4.33 -5.37
N SER A 64 -3.54 -4.83 -6.44
CA SER A 64 -4.06 -4.74 -7.80
C SER A 64 -5.28 -5.61 -8.01
N GLU A 65 -5.25 -6.87 -7.54
CA GLU A 65 -6.39 -7.78 -7.58
C GLU A 65 -7.59 -7.21 -6.81
N MET A 66 -7.37 -6.74 -5.57
CA MET A 66 -8.40 -6.14 -4.75
C MET A 66 -9.03 -4.91 -5.42
N PHE A 67 -8.22 -4.02 -6.00
CA PHE A 67 -8.72 -2.87 -6.74
C PHE A 67 -9.56 -3.29 -7.96
N ASN A 68 -9.06 -4.24 -8.76
CA ASN A 68 -9.74 -4.69 -9.98
C ASN A 68 -11.10 -5.36 -9.67
N GLU A 69 -11.16 -6.21 -8.64
CA GLU A 69 -12.41 -6.84 -8.21
C GLU A 69 -13.41 -5.82 -7.66
N PHE A 70 -12.94 -4.84 -6.87
CA PHE A 70 -13.80 -3.75 -6.40
C PHE A 70 -14.32 -2.90 -7.55
N ASP A 71 -13.45 -2.50 -8.48
CA ASP A 71 -13.82 -1.68 -9.64
C ASP A 71 -14.90 -2.39 -10.47
N LYS A 72 -14.64 -3.64 -10.84
CA LYS A 72 -15.55 -4.49 -11.61
C LYS A 72 -16.93 -4.62 -10.97
N ARG A 73 -16.99 -4.76 -9.65
CA ARG A 73 -18.24 -5.05 -8.94
C ARG A 73 -19.02 -3.81 -8.50
N TYR A 74 -18.33 -2.71 -8.20
CA TYR A 74 -18.94 -1.55 -7.52
C TYR A 74 -18.75 -0.21 -8.24
N ALA A 75 -17.72 -0.04 -9.09
CA ALA A 75 -17.38 1.25 -9.68
C ALA A 75 -17.63 1.36 -11.20
N GLN A 76 -17.71 0.23 -11.91
CA GLN A 76 -18.00 0.19 -13.34
C GLN A 76 -19.28 0.98 -13.66
N GLY A 77 -19.18 1.91 -14.62
CA GLY A 77 -20.28 2.79 -15.04
C GLY A 77 -20.56 4.00 -14.14
N ARG A 78 -19.87 4.17 -13.01
CA ARG A 78 -20.07 5.31 -12.08
C ARG A 78 -19.13 6.50 -12.30
N GLY A 79 -18.16 6.38 -13.21
CA GLY A 79 -17.22 7.46 -13.54
C GLY A 79 -16.28 7.85 -12.39
N PHE A 80 -16.02 6.95 -11.43
CA PHE A 80 -15.17 7.26 -10.27
C PHE A 80 -13.71 7.56 -10.65
N ILE A 81 -13.20 6.96 -11.74
CA ILE A 81 -11.82 7.14 -12.21
C ILE A 81 -11.45 8.60 -12.51
N THR A 82 -12.39 9.42 -12.98
CA THR A 82 -12.11 10.83 -13.32
C THR A 82 -11.96 11.70 -12.06
N LYS A 83 -12.47 11.23 -10.92
CA LYS A 83 -12.46 11.95 -9.64
C LYS A 83 -11.24 11.63 -8.78
N THR A 84 -10.43 10.63 -9.13
CA THR A 84 -9.29 10.19 -8.31
C THR A 84 -7.96 10.92 -8.58
N ILE A 85 -7.92 11.83 -9.56
CA ILE A 85 -6.69 12.56 -9.92
C ILE A 85 -6.13 13.29 -8.68
N ASN A 86 -4.87 12.99 -8.32
CA ASN A 86 -4.12 13.58 -7.20
C ASN A 86 -4.73 13.42 -5.79
N SER A 87 -5.67 12.50 -5.61
CA SER A 87 -6.47 12.41 -4.37
C SER A 87 -5.88 11.52 -3.25
N CYS A 88 -4.64 11.07 -3.40
CA CYS A 88 -3.95 10.27 -2.40
C CYS A 88 -3.22 11.14 -1.36
N HIS A 89 -3.32 10.76 -0.08
CA HIS A 89 -2.69 11.47 1.03
C HIS A 89 -1.14 11.58 0.91
N THR A 90 -0.51 10.60 0.27
CA THR A 90 0.93 10.54 -0.03
C THR A 90 1.37 11.40 -1.21
N SER A 91 0.45 12.02 -1.96
CA SER A 91 0.80 12.89 -3.10
C SER A 91 1.59 14.14 -2.69
N SER A 92 1.56 14.51 -1.40
CA SER A 92 2.35 15.61 -0.84
C SER A 92 3.82 15.25 -0.62
N LEU A 93 4.17 13.96 -0.64
CA LEU A 93 5.54 13.49 -0.49
C LEU A 93 6.30 13.65 -1.80
N SER A 94 7.51 14.22 -1.72
CA SER A 94 8.43 14.29 -2.86
C SER A 94 9.00 12.91 -3.17
N THR A 95 8.25 12.11 -3.93
CA THR A 95 8.68 10.79 -4.39
C THR A 95 9.26 10.88 -5.81
N PRO A 96 10.34 10.17 -6.14
CA PRO A 96 10.88 10.17 -7.49
C PRO A 96 9.87 9.55 -8.48
N GLU A 97 9.60 10.22 -9.59
CA GLU A 97 8.63 9.74 -10.57
C GLU A 97 9.24 8.85 -11.66
N ASP A 98 10.56 8.95 -11.84
CA ASP A 98 11.31 8.24 -12.86
C ASP A 98 12.58 7.58 -12.28
N LYS A 99 13.27 6.83 -13.15
CA LYS A 99 14.45 6.06 -12.79
C LYS A 99 15.62 6.99 -12.44
N GLU A 100 15.74 8.10 -13.16
CA GLU A 100 16.81 9.09 -13.03
C GLU A 100 16.75 9.76 -11.66
N GLN A 101 15.56 10.23 -11.25
CA GLN A 101 15.30 10.80 -9.94
C GLN A 101 15.56 9.77 -8.83
N ALA A 102 15.12 8.52 -9.03
CA ALA A 102 15.32 7.46 -8.03
C ALA A 102 16.82 7.12 -7.84
N GLN A 103 17.63 7.19 -8.90
CA GLN A 103 19.08 7.00 -8.81
C GLN A 103 19.80 8.13 -8.05
N GLN A 104 19.23 9.33 -7.99
CA GLN A 104 19.81 10.47 -7.29
C GLN A 104 19.54 10.50 -5.78
N ILE A 105 18.63 9.65 -5.27
CA ILE A 105 18.36 9.57 -3.82
C ILE A 105 19.64 9.19 -3.06
N LYS A 106 19.97 9.90 -1.99
CA LYS A 106 21.10 9.53 -1.12
C LYS A 106 20.64 8.53 -0.06
N VAL A 107 21.26 7.36 -0.03
CA VAL A 107 21.04 6.37 1.05
C VAL A 107 22.08 6.63 2.13
N HIS A 108 21.64 7.15 3.27
CA HIS A 108 22.52 7.47 4.40
C HIS A 108 22.32 6.45 5.53
N PRO A 109 23.34 5.64 5.89
CA PRO A 109 23.30 4.83 7.10
C PRO A 109 23.30 5.75 8.33
N GLY A 110 22.34 5.58 9.25
CA GLY A 110 22.35 6.28 10.55
C GLY A 110 21.65 7.64 10.61
N VAL A 111 20.71 7.93 9.70
CA VAL A 111 19.87 9.15 9.80
C VAL A 111 18.97 9.04 11.03
N LYS A 112 18.95 10.10 11.86
CA LYS A 112 17.92 10.25 12.90
C LYS A 112 16.57 10.41 12.22
N GLU A 113 15.65 9.50 12.49
CA GLU A 113 14.27 9.54 11.99
C GLU A 113 13.60 10.87 12.37
N ASN A 114 13.53 11.80 11.42
CA ASN A 114 12.51 12.83 11.44
C ASN A 114 11.33 12.23 10.68
N GLU A 115 10.46 11.51 11.40
CA GLU A 115 9.27 10.85 10.83
C GLU A 115 8.27 11.89 10.30
N VAL A 116 8.51 12.37 9.08
CA VAL A 116 7.54 13.18 8.34
C VAL A 116 6.70 12.23 7.49
N TYR A 117 5.63 11.70 8.08
CA TYR A 117 4.64 10.90 7.37
C TYR A 117 3.41 11.73 7.01
N SER A 118 2.79 11.43 5.87
CA SER A 118 1.50 12.02 5.50
C SER A 118 0.39 11.38 6.34
N VAL A 119 -0.39 12.18 7.07
CA VAL A 119 -1.53 11.69 7.86
C VAL A 119 -2.72 11.42 6.93
N TRP A 120 -3.34 10.25 7.06
CA TRP A 120 -4.59 9.93 6.36
C TRP A 120 -5.81 10.22 7.25
N SER A 121 -6.72 11.07 6.77
CA SER A 121 -7.92 11.51 7.50
C SER A 121 -9.24 11.13 6.81
N GLY A 122 -9.22 10.10 5.94
CA GLY A 122 -10.35 9.72 5.09
C GLY A 122 -11.42 8.82 5.76
N LEU A 123 -11.27 8.50 7.05
CA LEU A 123 -12.19 7.60 7.76
C LEU A 123 -13.66 8.06 7.75
N PRO A 124 -13.99 9.36 7.96
CA PRO A 124 -15.37 9.82 7.90
C PRO A 124 -16.04 9.53 6.56
N SER A 125 -15.30 9.69 5.44
CA SER A 125 -15.82 9.43 4.10
C SER A 125 -16.13 7.93 3.88
N LEU A 126 -15.36 7.03 4.51
CA LEU A 126 -15.64 5.58 4.45
C LEU A 126 -16.86 5.16 5.28
N GLN A 127 -17.31 6.00 6.21
CA GLN A 127 -18.45 5.72 7.11
C GLN A 127 -19.74 6.45 6.69
N MET A 128 -19.70 7.19 5.57
CA MET A 128 -20.87 7.92 5.07
C MET A 128 -22.06 6.98 4.83
N ALA A 129 -23.26 7.42 5.22
CA ALA A 129 -24.50 6.69 4.93
C ALA A 129 -24.78 6.66 3.42
N ASP A 130 -24.50 7.77 2.73
CA ASP A 130 -24.58 7.89 1.28
C ASP A 130 -23.69 6.86 0.58
N GLU A 131 -24.30 6.01 -0.23
CA GLU A 131 -23.63 4.87 -0.85
C GLU A 131 -22.60 5.32 -1.89
N ASP A 132 -22.92 6.32 -2.71
CA ASP A 132 -22.00 6.80 -3.76
C ASP A 132 -20.76 7.46 -3.17
N THR A 133 -20.92 8.32 -2.17
CA THR A 133 -19.80 8.94 -1.45
C THR A 133 -18.94 7.88 -0.77
N ARG A 134 -19.55 6.90 -0.11
CA ARG A 134 -18.83 5.81 0.55
C ARG A 134 -18.07 4.94 -0.44
N LEU A 135 -18.70 4.52 -1.54
CA LEU A 135 -18.06 3.70 -2.58
C LEU A 135 -16.94 4.46 -3.27
N PHE A 136 -17.10 5.76 -3.52
CA PHE A 136 -16.03 6.60 -4.05
C PHE A 136 -14.85 6.70 -3.08
N ALA A 137 -15.10 6.84 -1.78
CA ALA A 137 -14.03 6.86 -0.77
C ALA A 137 -13.24 5.54 -0.74
N PHE A 138 -13.92 4.38 -0.83
CA PHE A 138 -13.26 3.09 -0.99
C PHE A 138 -12.48 2.98 -2.30
N TYR A 139 -13.08 3.42 -3.40
CA TYR A 139 -12.43 3.43 -4.70
C TYR A 139 -11.11 4.19 -4.66
N ASN A 140 -11.13 5.40 -4.10
CA ASN A 140 -9.93 6.21 -3.94
C ASN A 140 -8.89 5.53 -3.04
N LEU A 141 -9.31 4.97 -1.90
CA LEU A 141 -8.41 4.26 -0.98
C LEU A 141 -7.67 3.11 -1.69
N LEU A 142 -8.41 2.26 -2.41
CA LEU A 142 -7.84 1.11 -3.12
C LEU A 142 -6.97 1.54 -4.30
N HIS A 143 -7.39 2.59 -5.02
CA HIS A 143 -6.58 3.22 -6.08
C HIS A 143 -5.21 3.66 -5.54
N CYS A 144 -5.21 4.40 -4.43
CA CYS A 144 -3.98 4.88 -3.78
C CYS A 144 -3.11 3.74 -3.25
N LEU A 145 -3.71 2.73 -2.62
CA LEU A 145 -2.98 1.55 -2.14
C LEU A 145 -2.28 0.82 -3.29
N ARG A 146 -2.98 0.59 -4.41
CA ARG A 146 -2.40 -0.01 -5.61
C ARG A 146 -1.23 0.82 -6.17
N ARG A 147 -1.41 2.14 -6.26
CA ARG A 147 -0.39 3.09 -6.74
C ARG A 147 0.86 3.09 -5.84
N ASP A 148 0.67 3.19 -4.53
CA ASP A 148 1.76 3.35 -3.58
C ASP A 148 2.51 2.03 -3.35
N SER A 149 1.81 0.88 -3.33
CA SER A 149 2.45 -0.44 -3.30
C SER A 149 3.31 -0.70 -4.54
N HIS A 150 2.88 -0.29 -5.72
CA HIS A 150 3.68 -0.35 -6.94
C HIS A 150 4.94 0.52 -6.84
N LYS A 151 4.82 1.74 -6.31
CA LYS A 151 5.98 2.64 -6.07
C LYS A 151 6.98 1.98 -5.11
N ILE A 152 6.52 1.44 -3.99
CA ILE A 152 7.37 0.76 -3.00
C ILE A 152 8.11 -0.42 -3.62
N ASP A 153 7.41 -1.27 -4.37
CA ASP A 153 8.00 -2.43 -5.05
C ASP A 153 9.12 -2.02 -6.02
N ASN A 154 8.87 -0.99 -6.84
CA ASN A 154 9.87 -0.48 -7.77
C ASN A 154 11.05 0.17 -7.06
N TYR A 155 10.84 0.96 -6.01
CA TYR A 155 11.93 1.56 -5.25
C TYR A 155 12.79 0.50 -4.56
N LEU A 156 12.20 -0.55 -3.99
CA LEU A 156 12.96 -1.64 -3.39
C LEU A 156 13.80 -2.39 -4.42
N LYS A 157 13.26 -2.64 -5.63
CA LYS A 157 14.03 -3.22 -6.75
C LYS A 157 15.20 -2.35 -7.16
N LEU A 158 14.98 -1.03 -7.30
CA LEU A 158 16.04 -0.06 -7.63
C LEU A 158 17.11 0.03 -6.54
N LEU A 159 16.71 0.10 -5.27
CA LEU A 159 17.62 0.16 -4.13
C LEU A 159 18.44 -1.12 -4.00
N LYS A 160 17.80 -2.30 -4.12
CA LYS A 160 18.49 -3.59 -4.17
C LYS A 160 19.54 -3.57 -5.28
N CYS A 161 19.16 -3.11 -6.47
CA CYS A 161 20.06 -3.08 -7.60
C CYS A 161 21.29 -2.19 -7.38
N ARG A 162 21.04 -0.99 -6.87
CA ARG A 162 22.09 -0.02 -6.59
C ARG A 162 23.02 -0.46 -5.47
N ILE A 163 22.47 -0.95 -4.35
CA ILE A 163 23.24 -1.24 -3.13
C ILE A 163 23.97 -2.58 -3.23
N ILE A 164 23.34 -3.61 -3.81
CA ILE A 164 23.91 -4.97 -3.85
C ILE A 164 24.76 -5.20 -5.11
N TYR A 165 24.37 -4.60 -6.23
CA TYR A 165 24.98 -4.88 -7.55
C TYR A 165 25.63 -3.65 -8.20
N ASN A 166 25.69 -2.50 -7.51
CA ASN A 166 26.24 -1.26 -8.05
C ASN A 166 25.61 -0.87 -9.41
N ASN A 167 24.28 -1.00 -9.51
CA ASN A 167 23.48 -0.80 -10.72
C ASN A 167 23.69 -1.82 -11.86
N ASN A 168 24.43 -2.91 -11.64
CA ASN A 168 24.61 -4.00 -12.61
C ASN A 168 23.64 -5.16 -12.33
N CYS A 169 22.36 -4.87 -12.52
CA CYS A 169 21.28 -5.86 -12.59
C CYS A 169 20.75 -5.87 -14.03
#